data_AF-E9FUD2-F1
#
_entry.id   AF-E9FUD2-F1
#
_cell.length_a   1.000
_cell.length_b   1.000
_cell.length_c   1.000
_cell.angle_alpha   90.00
_cell.angle_beta   90.00
_cell.angle_gamma   90.00
#
_symmetry.space_group_name_H-M   'P 1'
#
loop_
_entity.id
_entity.type
_entity.pdbx_description
1 polymer ?
#
loop_
_entity_poly.entity_id
_entity_poly.type
_entity_poly.pdbx_seq_one_letter_code
_entity_poly.pdbx_strand_id
1 'polypeptide(L)'
;CAACGELITDRFLIQVSGRTWHSTCLRCSVCRTALDNQPSCFVRAGAIYCRADYTRTFGAKCARCSRSISAADWVRRAREHVYHLACFACDACRRQLSTGEEFALHEGRVLCKTHYLDGLDAGSTSSDETDPEGGGRSKSKRVRTTFTEEQLHVLQANFLLDSNPDGQDLERIANLTGLSKRVTQVWFQNMRARHKKHL
;
A
#
# COMPACT_ATOMS: atom_id res chain seq x y z
N CYS A 1 10.48 -29.70 -40.17
CA CYS A 1 10.80 -28.80 -39.05
C CYS A 1 9.71 -27.73 -38.97
N ALA A 2 9.14 -27.47 -37.81
CA ALA A 2 8.03 -26.53 -37.65
C ALA A 2 8.40 -25.04 -37.87
N ALA A 3 9.69 -24.69 -37.90
CA ALA A 3 10.13 -23.33 -38.22
C ALA A 3 10.37 -23.10 -39.72
N CYS A 4 11.17 -23.96 -40.35
CA CYS A 4 11.64 -23.77 -41.72
C CYS A 4 10.92 -24.64 -42.76
N GLY A 5 10.05 -25.57 -42.36
CA GLY A 5 9.34 -26.48 -43.27
C GLY A 5 10.15 -27.70 -43.69
N GLU A 6 11.48 -27.59 -43.76
CA GLU A 6 12.37 -28.66 -44.25
C GLU A 6 12.41 -29.93 -43.37
N LEU A 7 12.77 -31.06 -43.98
CA LEU A 7 12.97 -32.33 -43.27
C LEU A 7 14.14 -32.21 -42.27
N ILE A 8 14.01 -32.81 -41.09
CA ILE A 8 15.08 -32.79 -40.09
C ILE A 8 16.05 -33.94 -40.37
N THR A 9 17.24 -33.61 -40.88
CA THR A 9 18.33 -34.57 -41.15
C THR A 9 19.42 -34.56 -40.07
N ASP A 10 19.27 -33.71 -39.05
CA ASP A 10 20.20 -33.61 -37.92
C ASP A 10 20.27 -34.92 -37.12
N ARG A 11 21.41 -35.17 -36.46
CA ARG A 11 21.59 -36.32 -35.55
C ARG A 11 20.57 -36.33 -34.41
N PHE A 12 20.14 -35.16 -33.97
CA PHE A 12 19.18 -34.98 -32.89
C PHE A 12 18.11 -33.98 -33.32
N LEU A 13 16.86 -34.29 -32.98
CA LEU A 13 15.71 -33.39 -33.17
C LEU A 13 15.16 -32.97 -31.81
N ILE A 14 14.58 -31.78 -31.75
CA ILE A 14 13.93 -31.29 -30.53
C ILE A 14 12.42 -31.32 -30.71
N GLN A 15 11.69 -31.89 -29.76
CA GLN A 15 10.24 -31.97 -29.78
C GLN A 15 9.63 -31.07 -28.70
N VAL A 16 8.77 -30.13 -29.11
CA VAL A 16 8.10 -29.18 -28.23
C VAL A 16 6.61 -29.09 -28.61
N SER A 17 5.71 -29.34 -27.66
CA SER A 17 4.25 -29.25 -27.85
C SER A 17 3.76 -30.03 -29.10
N GLY A 18 4.30 -31.24 -29.31
CA GLY A 18 3.94 -32.11 -30.44
C GLY A 18 4.52 -31.72 -31.80
N ARG A 19 5.37 -30.68 -31.86
CA ARG A 19 6.07 -30.24 -33.09
C ARG A 19 7.56 -30.52 -33.00
N THR A 20 8.20 -30.77 -34.14
CA THR A 20 9.63 -31.07 -34.23
C THR A 20 10.44 -29.92 -34.83
N TRP A 21 11.63 -29.68 -34.27
CA TRP A 21 12.46 -28.52 -34.56
C TRP A 21 13.93 -28.95 -34.74
N HIS A 22 14.65 -28.29 -35.66
CA HIS A 22 16.12 -28.31 -35.64
C HIS A 22 16.62 -27.61 -34.38
N SER A 23 17.81 -27.98 -33.90
CA SER A 23 18.47 -27.28 -32.79
C SER A 23 18.62 -25.78 -33.08
N THR A 24 19.03 -25.43 -34.31
CA THR A 24 19.21 -24.04 -34.74
C THR A 24 17.90 -23.28 -34.98
N CYS A 25 16.80 -24.00 -35.21
CA CYS A 25 15.49 -23.43 -35.52
C CYS A 25 14.64 -23.16 -34.29
N LEU A 26 14.92 -23.82 -33.16
CA LEU A 26 14.21 -23.60 -31.92
C LEU A 26 14.70 -22.30 -31.25
N ARG A 27 14.03 -21.20 -31.58
CA ARG A 27 14.39 -19.85 -31.12
C ARG A 27 13.22 -19.11 -30.52
N CYS A 28 13.51 -18.21 -29.58
CA CYS A 28 12.50 -17.29 -29.06
C CYS A 28 11.98 -16.39 -30.19
N SER A 29 10.66 -16.22 -30.27
CA SER A 29 9.99 -15.40 -31.27
C SER A 29 10.24 -13.89 -31.07
N VAL A 30 10.71 -13.49 -29.88
CA VAL A 30 10.99 -12.10 -29.52
C VAL A 30 12.50 -11.82 -29.60
N CYS A 31 13.31 -12.42 -28.74
CA CYS A 31 14.76 -12.16 -28.69
C CYS A 31 15.62 -13.00 -29.65
N ARG A 32 15.05 -14.00 -30.36
CA ARG A 32 15.75 -14.91 -31.29
C ARG A 32 16.86 -15.78 -30.66
N THR A 33 17.03 -15.76 -29.34
CA THR A 33 17.95 -16.64 -28.60
C THR A 33 17.60 -18.10 -28.87
N ALA A 34 18.63 -18.92 -29.09
CA ALA A 34 18.50 -20.36 -29.25
C ALA A 34 18.06 -21.00 -27.92
N LEU A 35 17.11 -21.92 -28.00
CA LEU A 35 16.48 -22.56 -26.84
C LEU A 35 16.85 -24.04 -26.72
N ASP A 36 17.74 -24.53 -27.58
CA ASP A 36 18.27 -25.89 -27.58
C ASP A 36 18.95 -26.27 -26.26
N ASN A 37 19.67 -25.32 -25.66
CA ASN A 37 20.36 -25.51 -24.38
C ASN A 37 19.56 -25.02 -23.16
N GLN A 38 18.29 -24.63 -23.34
CA GLN A 38 17.45 -24.16 -22.24
C GLN A 38 16.62 -25.31 -21.67
N PRO A 39 16.46 -25.42 -20.34
CA PRO A 39 15.74 -26.53 -19.71
C PRO A 39 14.23 -26.51 -20.01
N SER A 40 13.69 -25.35 -20.41
CA SER A 40 12.29 -25.21 -20.81
C SER A 40 12.10 -24.04 -21.76
N CYS A 41 11.07 -24.13 -22.59
CA CYS A 41 10.54 -23.04 -23.40
C CYS A 41 9.01 -22.99 -23.26
N PHE A 42 8.41 -21.85 -23.62
CA PHE A 42 6.97 -21.63 -23.50
C PHE A 42 6.34 -21.51 -24.87
N VAL A 43 5.20 -22.15 -25.07
CA VAL A 43 4.45 -22.09 -26.34
C VAL A 43 3.12 -21.38 -26.11
N ARG A 44 2.82 -20.38 -26.93
CA ARG A 44 1.52 -19.66 -26.89
C ARG A 44 1.10 -19.24 -28.29
N ALA A 45 -0.11 -19.61 -28.69
CA ALA A 45 -0.66 -19.36 -30.03
C ALA A 45 0.28 -19.79 -31.17
N GLY A 46 0.98 -20.92 -30.99
CA GLY A 46 1.93 -21.45 -31.98
C GLY A 46 3.32 -20.79 -31.99
N ALA A 47 3.52 -19.70 -31.27
CA ALA A 47 4.83 -19.05 -31.12
C ALA A 47 5.59 -19.59 -29.90
N ILE A 48 6.92 -19.69 -30.02
CA ILE A 48 7.83 -20.15 -28.96
C ILE A 48 8.52 -18.96 -28.30
N TYR A 49 8.58 -18.97 -26.98
CA TYR A 49 9.16 -17.90 -26.17
C TYR A 49 10.19 -18.47 -25.18
N CYS A 50 11.25 -17.71 -24.92
CA CYS A 50 12.12 -17.95 -23.78
C CYS A 50 11.39 -17.61 -22.48
N ARG A 51 11.86 -18.14 -21.34
CA ARG A 51 11.27 -17.85 -20.02
C ARG A 51 11.16 -16.35 -19.73
N ALA A 52 12.20 -15.59 -20.06
CA ALA A 52 12.27 -14.15 -19.81
C ALA A 52 11.21 -13.38 -20.61
N ASP A 53 11.16 -13.59 -21.92
CA ASP A 53 10.23 -12.89 -22.81
C ASP A 53 8.79 -13.33 -22.57
N TYR A 54 8.56 -14.62 -22.27
CA TYR A 54 7.24 -15.11 -21.89
C TYR A 54 6.74 -14.42 -20.62
N THR A 55 7.58 -14.35 -19.57
CA THR A 55 7.23 -13.71 -18.30
C THR A 55 7.04 -12.20 -18.47
N ARG A 56 7.87 -11.54 -19.29
CA ARG A 56 7.75 -10.09 -19.55
C ARG A 56 6.47 -9.74 -20.30
N THR A 57 6.08 -10.57 -21.26
CA THR A 57 4.95 -10.30 -22.15
C THR A 57 3.63 -10.76 -21.54
N PHE A 58 3.61 -11.95 -20.94
CA PHE A 58 2.39 -12.63 -20.50
C PHE A 58 2.34 -12.94 -19.00
N GLY A 59 3.38 -12.63 -18.24
CA GLY A 59 3.41 -12.81 -16.80
C GLY A 59 2.48 -11.84 -16.08
N ALA A 60 2.15 -12.18 -14.83
CA ALA A 60 1.37 -11.32 -13.96
C ALA A 60 2.09 -9.98 -13.75
N LYS A 61 1.34 -8.87 -13.75
CA LYS A 61 1.87 -7.53 -13.53
C LYS A 61 1.17 -6.89 -12.34
N CYS A 62 1.94 -6.12 -11.58
CA CYS A 62 1.40 -5.35 -10.47
C CYS A 62 0.45 -4.27 -11.01
N ALA A 63 -0.79 -4.25 -10.55
CA ALA A 63 -1.80 -3.29 -10.99
C ALA A 63 -1.46 -1.82 -10.63
N ARG A 64 -0.55 -1.59 -9.67
CA ARG A 64 -0.12 -0.24 -9.29
C ARG A 64 1.13 0.25 -10.03
N CYS A 65 2.18 -0.57 -10.11
CA CYS A 65 3.46 -0.14 -10.70
C CYS A 65 3.73 -0.71 -12.09
N SER A 66 2.84 -1.56 -12.60
CA SER A 66 2.90 -2.21 -13.91
C SER A 66 4.13 -3.11 -14.15
N ARG A 67 5.00 -3.28 -13.16
CA ARG A 67 6.15 -4.19 -13.22
C ARG A 67 5.69 -5.65 -13.11
N SER A 68 6.42 -6.54 -13.77
CA SER A 68 6.21 -7.98 -13.70
C SER A 68 6.40 -8.50 -12.27
N ILE A 69 5.55 -9.45 -11.90
CA ILE A 69 5.59 -10.15 -10.63
C ILE A 69 6.37 -11.45 -10.82
N SER A 70 7.43 -11.63 -10.04
CA SER A 70 8.23 -12.86 -9.98
C SER A 70 7.66 -13.86 -8.98
N ALA A 71 8.12 -15.11 -9.07
CA ALA A 71 7.73 -16.17 -8.14
C ALA A 71 8.23 -15.93 -6.70
N ALA A 72 9.26 -15.09 -6.52
CA ALA A 72 9.81 -14.75 -5.21
C ALA A 72 9.13 -13.52 -4.58
N ASP A 73 8.31 -12.79 -5.35
CA ASP A 73 7.67 -11.57 -4.86
C ASP A 73 6.53 -11.87 -3.89
N TRP A 74 6.55 -11.18 -2.76
CA TRP A 74 5.41 -11.16 -1.85
C TRP A 74 4.31 -10.31 -2.46
N VAL A 75 3.13 -10.91 -2.66
CA VAL A 75 2.01 -10.28 -3.35
C VAL A 75 0.75 -10.20 -2.50
N ARG A 76 -0.07 -9.20 -2.82
CA ARG A 76 -1.44 -9.06 -2.35
C ARG A 76 -2.37 -9.22 -3.54
N ARG A 77 -3.46 -9.96 -3.36
CA ARG A 77 -4.52 -10.09 -4.36
C ARG A 77 -5.78 -9.40 -3.85
N ALA A 78 -6.37 -8.55 -4.68
CA ALA A 78 -7.63 -7.88 -4.41
C ALA A 78 -8.50 -7.95 -5.66
N ARG A 79 -9.58 -8.74 -5.58
CA ARG A 79 -10.39 -9.13 -6.76
C ARG A 79 -9.48 -9.73 -7.85
N GLU A 80 -9.61 -9.24 -9.08
CA GLU A 80 -8.80 -9.66 -10.25
C GLU A 80 -7.39 -9.05 -10.31
N HIS A 81 -7.05 -8.15 -9.37
CA HIS A 81 -5.80 -7.40 -9.43
C HIS A 81 -4.78 -7.96 -8.45
N VAL A 82 -3.51 -8.02 -8.90
CA VAL A 82 -2.37 -8.43 -8.09
C VAL A 82 -1.46 -7.24 -7.88
N TYR A 83 -0.93 -7.11 -6.66
CA TYR A 83 -0.04 -6.03 -6.26
C TYR A 83 1.17 -6.61 -5.56
N HIS A 84 2.35 -5.98 -5.70
CA HIS A 84 3.43 -6.22 -4.74
C HIS A 84 2.98 -5.82 -3.34
N LEU A 85 3.49 -6.49 -2.31
CA LEU A 85 3.18 -6.19 -0.92
C LEU A 85 3.42 -4.70 -0.59
N ALA A 86 4.57 -4.16 -1.01
CA ALA A 86 4.91 -2.73 -0.87
C ALA A 86 4.05 -1.79 -1.74
N CYS A 87 3.52 -2.31 -2.85
CA CYS A 87 2.62 -1.56 -3.73
C CYS A 87 1.18 -1.54 -3.21
N PHE A 88 0.79 -2.44 -2.30
CA PHE A 88 -0.54 -2.48 -1.72
C PHE A 88 -0.68 -1.41 -0.62
N ALA A 89 -0.81 -0.16 -1.05
CA ALA A 89 -0.87 1.01 -0.19
C ALA A 89 -1.98 1.95 -0.65
N CYS A 90 -2.51 2.73 0.28
CA CYS A 90 -3.52 3.73 -0.04
C CYS A 90 -2.99 4.75 -1.04
N ASP A 91 -3.74 5.05 -2.09
CA ASP A 91 -3.30 5.98 -3.13
C ASP A 91 -3.18 7.41 -2.60
N ALA A 92 -4.08 7.82 -1.69
CA ALA A 92 -4.10 9.14 -1.06
C ALA A 92 -2.96 9.35 -0.04
N CYS A 93 -2.83 8.51 1.00
CA CYS A 93 -1.82 8.71 2.04
C CYS A 93 -0.54 7.89 1.90
N ARG A 94 -0.44 7.07 0.84
CA ARG A 94 0.71 6.18 0.57
C ARG A 94 1.00 5.12 1.64
N ARG A 95 0.21 5.03 2.71
CA ARG A 95 0.38 4.05 3.78
C ARG A 95 0.07 2.63 3.28
N GLN A 96 0.98 1.70 3.54
CA GLN A 96 0.80 0.28 3.25
C GLN A 96 -0.30 -0.32 4.14
N LEU A 97 -1.14 -1.16 3.55
CA LEU A 97 -2.28 -1.80 4.24
C LEU A 97 -1.92 -3.23 4.62
N SER A 98 -2.08 -3.54 5.90
CA SER A 98 -1.71 -4.84 6.47
C SER A 98 -2.86 -5.86 6.39
N THR A 99 -2.61 -7.09 6.83
CA THR A 99 -3.66 -8.12 6.92
C THR A 99 -4.68 -7.71 7.99
N GLY A 100 -5.98 -7.83 7.68
CA GLY A 100 -7.06 -7.46 8.59
C GLY A 100 -7.47 -5.99 8.54
N GLU A 101 -6.79 -5.15 7.75
CA GLU A 101 -7.25 -3.77 7.52
C GLU A 101 -8.34 -3.70 6.46
N GLU A 102 -9.37 -2.89 6.73
CA GLU A 102 -10.41 -2.58 5.76
C GLU A 102 -9.90 -1.60 4.70
N PHE A 103 -10.20 -1.91 3.43
CA PHE A 103 -9.82 -1.11 2.28
C PHE A 103 -10.92 -1.13 1.22
N ALA A 104 -10.88 -0.15 0.33
CA ALA A 104 -11.71 -0.11 -0.85
C ALA A 104 -10.83 -0.14 -2.11
N LEU A 105 -11.37 -0.75 -3.16
CA LEU A 105 -10.78 -0.71 -4.49
C LEU A 105 -11.72 0.08 -5.41
N HIS A 106 -11.29 1.29 -5.79
CA HIS A 106 -12.06 2.20 -6.62
C HIS A 106 -11.27 2.52 -7.89
N GLU A 107 -11.79 2.14 -9.06
CA GLU A 107 -11.11 2.33 -10.37
C GLU A 107 -9.67 1.80 -10.41
N GLY A 108 -9.39 0.66 -9.74
CA GLY A 108 -8.05 0.09 -9.66
C GLY A 108 -7.11 0.79 -8.64
N ARG A 109 -7.58 1.86 -7.98
CA ARG A 109 -6.86 2.51 -6.88
C ARG A 109 -7.24 1.88 -5.56
N VAL A 110 -6.23 1.53 -4.77
CA VAL A 110 -6.41 1.00 -3.41
C VAL A 110 -6.56 2.20 -2.46
N LEU A 111 -7.64 2.27 -1.70
CA LEU A 111 -7.88 3.31 -0.70
C LEU A 111 -8.06 2.67 0.67
N CYS A 112 -7.51 3.29 1.72
CA CYS A 112 -7.85 2.88 3.08
C CYS A 112 -9.29 3.28 3.39
N LYS A 113 -9.92 2.62 4.36
CA LYS A 113 -11.30 2.94 4.77
C LYS A 113 -11.54 4.43 5.00
N THR A 114 -10.59 5.13 5.64
CA THR A 114 -10.70 6.58 5.91
C THR A 114 -10.80 7.38 4.61
N HIS A 115 -9.80 7.31 3.73
CA HIS A 115 -9.84 8.10 2.49
C HIS A 115 -10.90 7.64 1.48
N TYR A 116 -11.39 6.41 1.59
CA TYR A 116 -12.56 6.00 0.82
C TYR A 116 -13.82 6.72 1.28
N LEU A 117 -14.07 6.79 2.60
CA LEU A 117 -15.22 7.49 3.17
C LEU A 117 -15.13 9.01 2.96
N ASP A 118 -13.95 9.61 3.18
CA ASP A 118 -13.74 11.05 2.97
C ASP A 118 -14.05 11.46 1.51
N GLY A 119 -13.79 10.57 0.55
CA GLY A 119 -14.10 10.79 -0.86
C GLY A 119 -15.60 10.68 -1.21
N LEU A 120 -16.40 9.98 -0.40
CA LEU A 120 -17.85 9.88 -0.59
C LEU A 120 -18.59 11.09 -0.03
N ASP A 121 -18.10 11.66 1.09
CA ASP A 121 -18.68 12.84 1.71
C ASP A 121 -18.51 14.10 0.83
N ALA A 122 -17.42 14.19 0.06
CA ALA A 122 -17.21 15.27 -0.92
C ALA A 122 -18.15 15.18 -2.15
N GLY A 123 -18.73 14.02 -2.43
CA GLY A 123 -19.67 13.79 -3.53
C GLY A 123 -21.13 14.07 -3.18
N SER A 124 -21.45 14.22 -1.89
CA SER A 124 -22.80 14.51 -1.40
C SER A 124 -22.97 16.01 -1.12
N THR A 125 -22.79 16.85 -2.15
CA THR A 125 -23.30 18.23 -2.14
C THR A 125 -24.51 18.31 -3.07
N SER A 126 -25.62 17.76 -2.60
CA SER A 126 -26.95 18.11 -3.09
C SER A 126 -27.84 18.27 -1.86
N SER A 127 -28.07 19.53 -1.51
CA SER A 127 -29.30 20.06 -0.88
C SER A 127 -29.95 19.23 0.22
N ASP A 128 -29.84 19.63 1.48
CA ASP A 128 -30.85 20.46 2.17
C ASP A 128 -30.44 20.70 3.63
N GLU A 129 -30.81 21.85 4.15
CA GLU A 129 -30.60 22.28 5.53
C GLU A 129 -31.46 21.47 6.50
N THR A 130 -30.89 20.97 7.62
CA THR A 130 -31.54 20.88 8.96
C THR A 130 -30.65 20.15 9.99
N ASP A 131 -30.23 20.89 11.03
CA ASP A 131 -29.86 20.39 12.38
C ASP A 131 -31.16 20.32 13.26
N PRO A 132 -31.24 19.67 14.44
CA PRO A 132 -30.18 19.06 15.26
C PRO A 132 -30.50 17.73 16.01
N GLU A 133 -29.49 17.24 16.74
CA GLU A 133 -29.48 16.29 17.88
C GLU A 133 -29.60 14.77 17.65
N GLY A 134 -28.66 14.00 18.22
CA GLY A 134 -28.91 12.60 18.63
C GLY A 134 -27.84 11.53 18.36
N GLY A 135 -26.70 11.60 19.05
CA GLY A 135 -26.08 10.41 19.67
C GLY A 135 -25.67 9.21 18.80
N GLY A 136 -24.45 9.27 18.24
CA GLY A 136 -23.77 8.08 17.69
C GLY A 136 -22.28 8.31 17.51
N ARG A 137 -21.54 8.64 18.58
CA ARG A 137 -20.11 8.99 18.53
C ARG A 137 -19.23 7.78 18.19
N SER A 138 -19.23 7.41 16.91
CA SER A 138 -18.18 6.61 16.28
C SER A 138 -16.86 7.35 16.43
N LYS A 139 -15.85 6.66 16.98
CA LYS A 139 -14.58 7.24 17.43
C LYS A 139 -13.80 7.84 16.25
N SER A 140 -13.98 9.14 16.03
CA SER A 140 -13.12 9.99 15.22
C SER A 140 -11.67 9.77 15.67
N LYS A 141 -10.80 9.32 14.76
CA LYS A 141 -9.36 9.23 15.01
C LYS A 141 -8.87 10.66 15.26
N ARG A 142 -8.49 10.92 16.51
CA ARG A 142 -8.12 12.23 17.03
C ARG A 142 -6.96 12.81 16.21
N VAL A 143 -7.18 13.98 15.62
CA VAL A 143 -6.12 14.83 15.09
C VAL A 143 -5.11 15.05 16.22
N ARG A 144 -3.83 14.83 15.94
CA ARG A 144 -2.77 15.08 16.90
C ARG A 144 -2.76 16.58 17.18
N THR A 145 -3.11 16.97 18.40
CA THR A 145 -3.08 18.38 18.82
C THR A 145 -1.64 18.90 18.72
N THR A 146 -1.41 19.85 17.82
CA THR A 146 -0.19 20.67 17.75
C THR A 146 -0.39 21.86 18.67
N PHE A 147 0.47 22.01 19.67
CA PHE A 147 0.43 23.15 20.59
C PHE A 147 1.06 24.36 19.95
N THR A 148 0.47 25.55 20.12
CA THR A 148 1.13 26.80 19.77
C THR A 148 2.28 27.10 20.73
N GLU A 149 3.18 27.98 20.33
CA GLU A 149 4.31 28.40 21.17
C GLU A 149 3.83 29.04 22.48
N GLU A 150 2.77 29.86 22.41
CA GLU A 150 2.13 30.47 23.58
C GLU A 150 1.52 29.42 24.53
N GLN A 151 0.82 28.41 23.99
CA GLN A 151 0.26 27.32 24.79
C GLN A 151 1.37 26.53 25.50
N LEU A 152 2.49 26.27 24.82
CA LEU A 152 3.63 25.58 25.43
C LEU A 152 4.28 26.41 26.54
N HIS A 153 4.41 27.72 26.36
CA HIS A 153 4.96 28.61 27.38
C HIS A 153 4.14 28.52 28.68
N VAL A 154 2.81 28.66 28.58
CA VAL A 154 1.91 28.58 29.74
C VAL A 154 2.00 27.22 30.42
N LEU A 155 1.99 26.13 29.66
CA LEU A 155 2.10 24.76 30.19
C LEU A 155 3.43 24.52 30.91
N GLN A 156 4.54 24.99 30.34
CA GLN A 156 5.89 24.86 30.93
C GLN A 156 6.03 25.69 32.21
N ALA A 157 5.58 26.95 32.21
CA ALA A 157 5.62 27.81 33.38
C ALA A 157 4.86 27.18 34.57
N ASN A 158 3.67 26.62 34.32
CA ASN A 158 2.90 25.94 35.36
C ASN A 158 3.55 24.61 35.80
N PHE A 159 4.22 23.88 34.91
CA PHE A 159 4.93 22.65 35.27
C PHE A 159 6.11 22.86 36.22
N LEU A 160 6.80 24.00 36.10
CA LEU A 160 7.88 24.38 37.01
C LEU A 160 7.37 24.76 38.41
N LEU A 161 6.15 25.30 38.49
CA LEU A 161 5.50 25.63 39.76
C LEU A 161 4.95 24.38 40.45
N ASP A 162 4.23 23.54 39.70
CA ASP A 162 3.76 22.24 40.17
C ASP A 162 3.76 21.23 39.02
N SER A 163 4.57 20.18 39.19
CA SER A 163 4.65 19.11 38.20
C SER A 163 3.48 18.11 38.29
N ASN A 164 2.68 18.13 39.36
CA ASN A 164 1.53 17.25 39.55
C ASN A 164 0.26 18.02 40.02
N PRO A 165 -0.25 18.93 39.18
CA PRO A 165 -1.41 19.76 39.50
C PRO A 165 -2.66 18.91 39.73
N ASP A 166 -3.52 19.40 40.62
CA ASP A 166 -4.77 18.75 40.97
C ASP A 166 -5.88 18.97 39.91
N GLY A 167 -7.07 18.47 40.20
CA GLY A 167 -8.20 18.57 39.28
C GLY A 167 -8.67 19.99 38.97
N GLN A 168 -8.55 20.93 39.92
CA GLN A 168 -8.98 22.31 39.78
C GLN A 168 -7.93 23.13 39.04
N ASP A 169 -6.65 22.92 39.36
CA ASP A 169 -5.55 23.56 38.65
C ASP A 169 -5.49 23.14 37.19
N LEU A 170 -5.76 21.87 36.89
CA LEU A 170 -5.85 21.39 35.50
C LEU A 170 -6.98 22.07 34.70
N GLU A 171 -8.11 22.38 35.33
CA GLU A 171 -9.20 23.14 34.68
C GLU A 171 -8.81 24.59 34.43
N ARG A 172 -8.19 25.23 35.41
CA ARG A 172 -7.69 26.60 35.26
C ARG A 172 -6.68 26.71 34.12
N ILE A 173 -5.70 25.80 34.06
CA ILE A 173 -4.66 25.79 33.00
C ILE A 173 -5.27 25.47 31.63
N ALA A 174 -6.26 24.57 31.57
CA ALA A 174 -7.00 24.26 30.36
C ALA A 174 -7.72 25.50 29.80
N ASN A 175 -8.41 26.25 30.66
CA ASN A 175 -9.09 27.49 30.28
C ASN A 175 -8.12 28.56 29.78
N LEU A 176 -6.97 28.72 30.46
CA LEU A 176 -5.94 29.70 30.06
C LEU A 176 -5.30 29.37 28.70
N THR A 177 -5.16 28.09 28.36
CA THR A 177 -4.51 27.63 27.12
C THR A 177 -5.49 27.41 25.95
N GLY A 178 -6.80 27.47 26.22
CA GLY A 178 -7.84 27.08 25.26
C GLY A 178 -7.81 25.58 24.91
N LEU A 179 -7.16 24.77 25.74
CA LEU A 179 -7.06 23.32 25.55
C LEU A 179 -8.12 22.60 26.39
N SER A 180 -8.46 21.36 26.04
CA SER A 180 -9.31 20.54 26.91
C SER A 180 -8.53 20.07 28.15
N LYS A 181 -9.21 19.96 29.31
CA LYS A 181 -8.65 19.40 30.56
C LYS A 181 -7.87 18.10 30.34
N ARG A 182 -8.40 17.22 29.50
CA ARG A 182 -7.77 15.94 29.16
C ARG A 182 -6.45 16.10 28.39
N VAL A 183 -6.38 17.04 27.46
CA VAL A 183 -5.16 17.31 26.69
C VAL A 183 -4.10 17.91 27.60
N THR A 184 -4.47 18.87 28.45
CA THR A 184 -3.60 19.46 29.48
C THR A 184 -3.07 18.38 30.42
N GLN A 185 -3.93 17.51 30.96
CA GLN A 185 -3.52 16.42 31.84
C GLN A 185 -2.52 15.46 31.19
N VAL A 186 -2.77 15.06 29.93
CA VAL A 186 -1.88 14.17 29.17
C VAL A 186 -0.54 14.85 28.89
N TRP A 187 -0.52 16.16 28.65
CA TRP A 187 0.71 16.91 28.48
C TRP A 187 1.58 16.84 29.75
N PHE A 188 1.01 17.10 30.94
CA PHE A 188 1.73 17.02 32.21
C PHE A 188 2.25 15.62 32.51
N GLN A 189 1.46 14.58 32.23
CA GLN A 189 1.90 13.17 32.36
C GLN A 189 3.10 12.86 31.46
N ASN A 190 3.03 13.27 30.19
CA ASN A 190 4.12 13.07 29.23
C ASN A 190 5.36 13.87 29.60
N MET A 191 5.19 15.09 30.12
CA MET A 191 6.30 15.93 30.57
C MET A 191 7.01 15.31 31.77
N ARG A 192 6.29 14.84 32.80
CA ARG A 192 6.88 14.09 33.92
C ARG A 192 7.62 12.84 33.45
N ALA A 193 7.04 12.09 32.52
CA ALA A 193 7.65 10.88 31.97
C ALA A 193 8.97 11.18 31.22
N ARG A 194 9.07 12.34 30.57
CA ARG A 194 10.30 12.81 29.92
C ARG A 194 11.32 13.29 30.95
N HIS A 195 10.91 14.07 31.94
CA HIS A 195 11.79 14.56 33.00
C HIS A 195 12.41 13.42 33.81
N LYS A 196 11.66 12.35 34.09
CA LYS A 196 12.16 11.14 34.78
C LYS A 196 13.19 10.34 33.98
N LYS A 197 13.24 10.49 32.65
CA LYS A 197 14.24 9.81 31.79
C LYS A 197 15.59 10.51 31.73
N HIS A 198 15.65 11.76 32.20
CA HIS A 198 16.86 12.59 32.21
C HIS A 198 17.42 12.80 33.64
N LEU A 199 16.90 12.04 34.60
CA LEU A 199 17.43 11.89 35.96
C LEU A 199 18.02 10.48 36.10
#